data_AF-S7HXH9-F1
#
_entry.id   AF-S7HXH9-F1
#
_cell.length_a   1.000
_cell.length_b   1.000
_cell.length_c   1.000
_cell.angle_alpha   90.00
_cell.angle_beta   90.00
_cell.angle_gamma   90.00
#
_symmetry.space_group_name_H-M   'P 1'
#
loop_
_entity.id
_entity.type
_entity.pdbx_description
1 polymer ?
#
loop_
_entity_poly.entity_id
_entity_poly.type
_entity_poly.pdbx_seq_one_letter_code
_entity_poly.pdbx_strand_id
1 'polypeptide(L)'
;MSALKQEIGSNVTPIVASELADLQNKINIMDWWHVSEIVSKACSLPEDQLLNPEASIPASSKAGRLQHQTMHQFITRTGSALGLAMDWNEWAETIQATMLKKRYSIHLTDKSQIVKQFNDIKNFIGREPISEEEYHVERDNFFTNVKNELQAKHRRNVSELESKVQTLEFQSQNAESEISKLNELLDATKLAHKQEIQDLEKQKATALKANEMLAAEKLSEQKAALEAQHSIVIEEINNKLLLANHKHQEEVDKLQGQILSLKEDHKAEIERILGEYVAISKHREVELSLSKEREKSQAMLLEVQSLNDNNSKLEITNQSLTESLAQYEQKSMSFKAQLEELQAKIVSGEISATDISAQKIQEIEAQNAELIAMKATYDAKVDELSKANEQKAKKIGSLTAKIKKYKKAIKMYRTMLIETQKSNTVFKLTTAAFLTSSVVLIILQGVKLLAYGG
;
A
#
# COMPACT_ATOMS: atom_id res chain seq x y z
N MET A 1 6.60 -109.80 -89.32
CA MET A 1 6.64 -110.42 -90.67
C MET A 1 7.24 -109.39 -91.60
N SER A 2 8.55 -109.41 -91.86
CA SER A 2 9.25 -110.22 -92.89
C SER A 2 8.85 -109.87 -94.32
N ALA A 3 9.90 -109.56 -95.11
CA ALA A 3 10.00 -109.19 -96.53
C ALA A 3 9.53 -107.76 -96.86
N LEU A 4 10.34 -106.83 -97.36
CA LEU A 4 11.53 -106.96 -98.22
C LEU A 4 12.70 -106.08 -97.76
N LYS A 5 13.89 -106.69 -97.71
CA LYS A 5 15.21 -106.05 -97.77
C LYS A 5 15.78 -106.35 -99.16
N GLN A 6 16.03 -105.31 -99.97
CA GLN A 6 16.95 -105.22 -101.12
C GLN A 6 16.61 -103.89 -101.82
N GLU A 7 17.48 -102.93 -102.10
CA GLU A 7 18.93 -102.90 -102.26
C GLU A 7 19.50 -101.58 -101.73
N ILE A 8 20.62 -101.66 -101.01
CA ILE A 8 21.55 -100.55 -100.84
C ILE A 8 22.39 -100.52 -102.11
N GLY A 9 22.20 -99.49 -102.94
CA GLY A 9 23.08 -99.15 -104.05
C GLY A 9 24.16 -98.18 -103.60
N SER A 10 25.07 -98.65 -102.74
CA SER A 10 26.36 -98.03 -102.50
C SER A 10 27.20 -98.14 -103.78
N ASN A 11 27.21 -97.08 -104.58
CA ASN A 11 28.21 -96.85 -105.62
C ASN A 11 28.46 -95.33 -105.77
N VAL A 12 28.66 -94.64 -104.65
CA VAL A 12 29.51 -93.44 -104.68
C VAL A 12 30.93 -93.99 -104.72
N THR A 13 31.54 -94.00 -105.90
CA THR A 13 32.95 -94.35 -106.05
C THR A 13 33.78 -93.42 -105.14
N PRO A 14 34.79 -93.92 -104.41
CA PRO A 14 35.63 -93.10 -103.51
C PRO A 14 36.19 -91.83 -104.18
N ILE A 15 36.38 -91.90 -105.50
CA ILE A 15 36.83 -90.82 -106.39
C ILE A 15 35.85 -89.63 -106.41
N VAL A 16 34.54 -89.88 -106.37
CA VAL A 16 33.50 -88.84 -106.46
C VAL A 16 33.37 -88.07 -105.14
N ALA A 17 33.52 -88.75 -104.00
CA ALA A 17 33.55 -88.11 -102.69
C ALA A 17 34.81 -87.24 -102.49
N SER A 18 35.98 -87.69 -102.97
CA SER A 18 37.19 -86.86 -102.97
C SER A 18 37.06 -85.64 -103.88
N GLU A 19 36.38 -85.77 -105.03
CA GLU A 19 36.16 -84.66 -105.95
C GLU A 19 35.33 -83.52 -105.33
N LEU A 20 34.30 -83.84 -104.53
CA LEU A 20 33.50 -82.84 -103.81
C LEU A 20 34.28 -82.19 -102.66
N ALA A 21 35.01 -82.99 -101.88
CA ALA A 21 35.83 -82.49 -100.78
C ALA A 21 36.90 -81.50 -101.27
N ASP A 22 37.56 -81.80 -102.39
CA ASP A 22 38.52 -80.89 -103.03
C ASP A 22 37.86 -79.59 -103.50
N LEU A 23 36.61 -79.64 -103.97
CA LEU A 23 35.87 -78.46 -104.42
C LEU A 23 35.45 -77.57 -103.24
N GLN A 24 34.89 -78.17 -102.19
CA GLN A 24 34.51 -77.46 -100.96
C GLN A 24 35.73 -76.82 -100.29
N ASN A 25 36.86 -77.53 -100.24
CA ASN A 25 38.10 -76.98 -99.69
C ASN A 25 38.60 -75.76 -100.49
N LYS A 26 38.55 -75.83 -101.83
CA LYS A 26 38.88 -74.67 -102.69
C LYS A 26 37.94 -73.49 -102.49
N ILE A 27 36.64 -73.73 -102.33
CA ILE A 27 35.66 -72.67 -102.07
C ILE A 27 35.91 -72.01 -100.71
N ASN A 28 36.25 -72.78 -99.68
CA ASN A 28 36.44 -72.27 -98.32
C ASN A 28 37.72 -71.46 -98.11
N ILE A 29 38.77 -71.70 -98.92
CA ILE A 29 40.07 -71.01 -98.78
C ILE A 29 40.16 -69.76 -99.67
N MET A 30 39.37 -69.70 -100.74
CA MET A 30 39.42 -68.61 -101.71
C MET A 30 38.55 -67.44 -101.30
N ASP A 31 38.95 -66.23 -101.70
CA ASP A 31 38.10 -65.06 -101.54
C ASP A 31 36.75 -65.26 -102.24
N TRP A 32 35.70 -64.71 -101.63
CA TRP A 32 34.32 -64.92 -102.06
C TRP A 32 34.08 -64.57 -103.55
N TRP A 33 34.85 -63.64 -104.12
CA TRP A 33 34.72 -63.24 -105.53
C TRP A 33 35.41 -64.19 -106.53
N HIS A 34 36.24 -65.11 -106.05
CA HIS A 34 36.81 -66.20 -106.87
C HIS A 34 35.94 -67.46 -106.83
N VAL A 35 35.00 -67.54 -105.88
CA VAL A 35 34.08 -68.68 -105.74
C VAL A 35 33.21 -68.85 -106.99
N SER A 36 32.80 -67.76 -107.65
CA SER A 36 32.01 -67.83 -108.90
C SER A 36 32.71 -68.61 -110.00
N GLU A 37 34.03 -68.42 -110.17
CA GLU A 37 34.83 -69.10 -111.21
C GLU A 37 35.00 -70.58 -110.91
N ILE A 38 35.19 -70.91 -109.64
CA ILE A 38 35.36 -72.30 -109.19
C ILE A 38 34.07 -73.08 -109.45
N VAL A 39 32.92 -72.49 -109.11
CA VAL A 39 31.61 -73.11 -109.29
C VAL A 39 31.19 -73.11 -110.77
N SER A 40 31.45 -72.03 -111.52
CA SER A 40 31.27 -71.99 -112.98
C SER A 40 32.00 -73.15 -113.67
N LYS A 41 33.28 -73.36 -113.35
CA LYS A 41 34.08 -74.47 -113.90
C LYS A 41 33.53 -75.83 -113.47
N ALA A 42 33.10 -75.96 -112.21
CA ALA A 42 32.52 -77.21 -111.71
C ALA A 42 31.20 -77.57 -112.40
N CYS A 43 30.35 -76.59 -112.68
CA CYS A 43 29.08 -76.76 -113.38
C CYS A 43 29.22 -76.78 -114.91
N SER A 44 30.38 -76.35 -115.45
CA SER A 44 30.53 -76.08 -116.89
C SER A 44 29.46 -75.11 -117.42
N LEU A 45 29.09 -74.14 -116.59
CA LEU A 45 28.12 -73.09 -116.89
C LEU A 45 28.82 -71.73 -116.91
N PRO A 46 28.45 -70.81 -117.81
CA PRO A 46 28.97 -69.45 -117.76
C PRO A 46 28.50 -68.71 -116.50
N GLU A 47 29.28 -67.72 -116.03
CA GLU A 47 29.05 -67.06 -114.72
C GLU A 47 27.66 -66.38 -114.61
N ASP A 48 27.09 -65.92 -115.72
CA ASP A 48 25.75 -65.30 -115.78
C ASP A 48 24.61 -66.29 -115.50
N GLN A 49 24.83 -67.59 -115.72
CA GLN A 49 23.85 -68.64 -115.41
C GLN A 49 23.89 -69.08 -113.94
N LEU A 50 24.88 -68.64 -113.15
CA LEU A 50 25.03 -69.04 -111.75
C LEU A 50 23.99 -68.43 -110.81
N LEU A 51 23.32 -67.36 -111.24
CA LEU A 51 22.18 -66.75 -110.53
C LEU A 51 20.84 -67.40 -110.88
N ASN A 52 20.78 -68.21 -111.95
CA ASN A 52 19.54 -68.88 -112.35
C ASN A 52 19.42 -70.22 -111.59
N PRO A 53 18.46 -70.35 -110.64
CA PRO A 53 18.31 -71.57 -109.84
C PRO A 53 18.03 -72.82 -110.69
N GLU A 54 17.35 -72.64 -111.83
CA GLU A 54 16.94 -73.71 -112.74
C GLU A 54 17.95 -73.95 -113.87
N ALA A 55 19.14 -73.33 -113.81
CA ALA A 55 20.16 -73.55 -114.83
C ALA A 55 20.55 -75.03 -114.89
N SER A 56 20.35 -75.64 -116.06
CA SER A 56 20.59 -77.07 -116.30
C SER A 56 22.08 -77.38 -116.32
N ILE A 57 22.53 -78.24 -115.42
CA ILE A 57 23.93 -78.66 -115.32
C ILE A 57 24.19 -79.81 -116.31
N PRO A 58 25.18 -79.69 -117.23
CA PRO A 58 25.53 -80.78 -118.13
C PRO A 58 26.03 -82.01 -117.38
N ALA A 59 25.57 -83.22 -117.74
CA ALA A 59 25.98 -84.47 -117.09
C ALA A 59 27.50 -84.73 -117.15
N SER A 60 28.19 -84.18 -118.15
CA SER A 60 29.65 -84.27 -118.31
C SER A 60 30.45 -83.39 -117.34
N SER A 61 29.81 -82.36 -116.76
CA SER A 61 30.44 -81.46 -115.79
C SER A 61 30.75 -82.16 -114.47
N LYS A 62 31.58 -81.53 -113.62
CA LYS A 62 31.90 -82.07 -112.30
C LYS A 62 30.65 -82.15 -111.41
N ALA A 63 29.80 -81.11 -111.44
CA ALA A 63 28.53 -81.09 -110.73
C ALA A 63 27.51 -82.12 -111.29
N GLY A 64 27.51 -82.34 -112.61
CA GLY A 64 26.67 -83.35 -113.27
C GLY A 64 27.04 -84.78 -112.89
N ARG A 65 28.34 -85.09 -112.77
CA ARG A 65 28.82 -86.40 -112.27
C ARG A 65 28.46 -86.64 -110.80
N LEU A 66 28.26 -85.57 -110.02
CA LEU A 66 27.73 -85.60 -108.67
C LEU A 66 26.19 -85.74 -108.62
N GLN A 67 25.54 -85.99 -109.76
CA GLN A 67 24.10 -86.22 -109.91
C GLN A 67 23.21 -84.98 -109.62
N HIS A 68 23.74 -83.78 -109.83
CA HIS A 68 22.94 -82.55 -109.76
C HIS A 68 22.47 -82.13 -111.14
N GLN A 69 21.16 -81.89 -111.26
CA GLN A 69 20.54 -81.50 -112.53
C GLN A 69 20.41 -79.98 -112.66
N THR A 70 20.27 -79.27 -111.54
CA THR A 70 20.11 -77.81 -111.52
C THR A 70 21.12 -77.14 -110.61
N MET A 71 21.39 -75.86 -110.88
CA MET A 71 22.26 -75.01 -110.06
C MET A 71 21.79 -74.96 -108.60
N HIS A 72 20.49 -74.78 -108.36
CA HIS A 72 19.93 -74.75 -107.01
C HIS A 72 20.18 -76.04 -106.23
N GLN A 73 20.04 -77.20 -106.87
CA GLN A 73 20.34 -78.49 -106.26
C GLN A 73 21.81 -78.60 -105.87
N PHE A 74 22.73 -78.17 -106.75
CA PHE A 74 24.16 -78.25 -106.49
C PHE A 74 24.60 -77.36 -105.32
N ILE A 75 24.07 -76.14 -105.22
CA ILE A 75 24.41 -75.18 -104.17
C ILE A 75 23.83 -75.61 -102.81
N THR A 76 22.55 -75.97 -102.75
CA THR A 76 21.83 -76.10 -101.47
C THR A 76 21.85 -77.50 -100.86
N ARG A 77 22.07 -78.57 -101.66
CA ARG A 77 22.12 -79.93 -101.14
C ARG A 77 23.30 -80.11 -100.18
N THR A 78 23.07 -80.90 -99.12
CA THR A 78 24.09 -81.21 -98.12
C THR A 78 25.20 -82.10 -98.69
N GLY A 79 26.35 -82.15 -98.03
CA GLY A 79 27.48 -83.00 -98.44
C GLY A 79 27.13 -84.50 -98.53
N SER A 80 26.16 -84.98 -97.75
CA SER A 80 25.64 -86.36 -97.85
C SER A 80 24.85 -86.63 -99.14
N ALA A 81 24.26 -85.58 -99.72
CA ALA A 81 23.63 -85.57 -101.04
C ALA A 81 24.58 -85.00 -102.11
N LEU A 82 25.89 -85.00 -101.83
CA LEU A 82 26.98 -84.57 -102.69
C LEU A 82 26.92 -83.11 -103.18
N GLY A 83 26.23 -82.21 -102.46
CA GLY A 83 26.15 -80.77 -102.78
C GLY A 83 27.07 -79.87 -101.93
N LEU A 84 27.07 -78.57 -102.23
CA LEU A 84 27.93 -77.58 -101.57
C LEU A 84 27.44 -77.11 -100.19
N ALA A 85 26.18 -77.39 -99.83
CA ALA A 85 25.56 -77.05 -98.55
C ALA A 85 25.59 -75.54 -98.21
N MET A 86 25.40 -74.68 -99.21
CA MET A 86 25.36 -73.21 -99.06
C MET A 86 23.93 -72.68 -99.06
N ASP A 87 23.69 -71.56 -98.36
CA ASP A 87 22.41 -70.84 -98.47
C ASP A 87 22.27 -70.20 -99.84
N TRP A 88 21.08 -70.31 -100.44
CA TRP A 88 20.84 -69.80 -101.79
C TRP A 88 20.84 -68.27 -101.86
N ASN A 89 20.33 -67.59 -100.83
CA ASN A 89 20.30 -66.12 -100.83
C ASN A 89 21.69 -65.55 -100.62
N GLU A 90 22.46 -66.15 -99.71
CA GLU A 90 23.87 -65.81 -99.53
C GLU A 90 24.68 -66.06 -100.81
N TRP A 91 24.44 -67.21 -101.47
CA TRP A 91 25.02 -67.52 -102.77
C TRP A 91 24.67 -66.48 -103.83
N ALA A 92 23.38 -66.14 -103.96
CA ALA A 92 22.90 -65.17 -104.93
C ALA A 92 23.50 -63.77 -104.69
N GLU A 93 23.59 -63.32 -103.43
CA GLU A 93 24.24 -62.06 -103.07
C GLU A 93 25.74 -62.09 -103.40
N THR A 94 26.44 -63.18 -103.08
CA THR A 94 27.86 -63.38 -103.39
C THR A 94 28.11 -63.34 -104.90
N ILE A 95 27.29 -64.02 -105.70
CA ILE A 95 27.43 -64.00 -107.16
C ILE A 95 27.05 -62.63 -107.73
N GLN A 96 25.96 -62.01 -107.27
CA GLN A 96 25.58 -60.67 -107.70
C GLN A 96 26.68 -59.66 -107.40
N ALA A 97 27.20 -59.63 -106.16
CA ALA A 97 28.31 -58.77 -105.78
C ALA A 97 29.58 -59.07 -106.60
N THR A 98 29.84 -60.33 -106.95
CA THR A 98 31.00 -60.73 -107.76
C THR A 98 30.86 -60.20 -109.18
N MET A 99 29.69 -60.38 -109.79
CA MET A 99 29.38 -59.89 -111.12
C MET A 99 29.49 -58.36 -111.19
N LEU A 100 28.95 -57.64 -110.19
CA LEU A 100 29.07 -56.18 -110.10
C LEU A 100 30.52 -55.73 -109.90
N LYS A 101 31.25 -56.43 -109.01
CA LYS A 101 32.66 -56.17 -108.73
C LYS A 101 33.53 -56.31 -109.98
N LYS A 102 33.31 -57.36 -110.78
CA LYS A 102 34.02 -57.60 -112.04
C LYS A 102 33.59 -56.64 -113.15
N ARG A 103 32.28 -56.40 -113.30
CA ARG A 103 31.71 -55.60 -114.40
C ARG A 103 32.03 -54.10 -114.30
N TYR A 104 32.11 -53.57 -113.08
CA TYR A 104 32.31 -52.15 -112.82
C TYR A 104 33.56 -51.87 -111.97
N SER A 105 34.52 -52.81 -111.93
CA SER A 105 35.79 -52.68 -111.20
C SER A 105 35.65 -52.12 -109.77
N ILE A 106 34.67 -52.61 -109.00
CA ILE A 106 34.36 -52.05 -107.67
C ILE A 106 35.41 -52.51 -106.64
N HIS A 107 36.13 -51.56 -106.05
CA HIS A 107 37.21 -51.85 -105.09
C HIS A 107 36.77 -52.07 -103.64
N LEU A 108 35.47 -52.19 -103.36
CA LEU A 108 34.95 -52.52 -102.03
C LEU A 108 35.20 -54.00 -101.68
N THR A 109 35.39 -54.28 -100.40
CA THR A 109 35.68 -55.62 -99.86
C THR A 109 34.43 -56.35 -99.39
N ASP A 110 33.44 -55.60 -98.89
CA ASP A 110 32.18 -56.13 -98.36
C ASP A 110 31.12 -56.28 -99.48
N LYS A 111 30.59 -57.51 -99.63
CA LYS A 111 29.56 -57.86 -100.62
C LYS A 111 28.30 -56.99 -100.52
N SER A 112 27.85 -56.71 -99.29
CA SER A 112 26.64 -55.92 -99.03
C SER A 112 26.84 -54.46 -99.40
N GLN A 113 28.06 -53.92 -99.19
CA GLN A 113 28.40 -52.55 -99.57
C GLN A 113 28.52 -52.38 -101.08
N ILE A 114 29.02 -53.40 -101.80
CA ILE A 114 29.06 -53.41 -103.27
C ILE A 114 27.64 -53.32 -103.83
N VAL A 115 26.76 -54.22 -103.38
CA VAL A 115 25.36 -54.26 -103.83
C VAL A 115 24.64 -52.97 -103.46
N LYS A 116 24.83 -52.47 -102.24
CA LYS A 116 24.23 -51.20 -101.78
C LYS A 116 24.72 -50.00 -102.60
N GLN A 117 26.03 -49.81 -102.75
CA GLN A 117 26.58 -48.70 -103.54
C GLN A 117 26.06 -48.75 -104.98
N PHE A 118 26.03 -49.93 -105.59
CA PHE A 118 25.49 -50.08 -106.93
C PHE A 118 24.00 -49.71 -106.98
N ASN A 119 23.19 -50.17 -106.03
CA ASN A 119 21.77 -49.82 -105.97
C ASN A 119 21.54 -48.32 -105.70
N ASP A 120 22.35 -47.69 -104.86
CA ASP A 120 22.31 -46.25 -104.60
C ASP A 120 22.59 -45.46 -105.89
N ILE A 121 23.60 -45.86 -106.65
CA ILE A 121 23.94 -45.25 -107.96
C ILE A 121 22.85 -45.53 -108.99
N LYS A 122 22.35 -46.77 -109.06
CA LYS A 122 21.23 -47.16 -109.94
C LYS A 122 19.99 -46.31 -109.67
N ASN A 123 19.67 -46.08 -108.39
CA ASN A 123 18.55 -45.23 -107.99
C ASN A 123 18.81 -43.76 -108.29
N PHE A 124 20.05 -43.29 -108.15
CA PHE A 124 20.46 -41.92 -108.47
C PHE A 124 20.28 -41.61 -109.97
N ILE A 125 20.69 -42.53 -110.85
CA ILE A 125 20.57 -42.35 -112.31
C ILE A 125 19.22 -42.84 -112.87
N GLY A 126 18.42 -43.57 -112.08
CA GLY A 126 17.11 -44.11 -112.44
C GLY A 126 17.14 -45.37 -113.33
N ARG A 127 18.33 -45.93 -113.61
CA ARG A 127 18.53 -47.13 -114.43
C ARG A 127 19.83 -47.84 -114.07
N GLU A 128 20.11 -48.98 -114.69
CA GLU A 128 21.43 -49.62 -114.54
C GLU A 128 22.50 -48.88 -115.36
N PRO A 129 23.73 -48.75 -114.83
CA PRO A 129 24.86 -48.21 -115.58
C PRO A 129 25.23 -49.12 -116.77
N ILE A 130 25.45 -48.53 -117.93
CA ILE A 130 25.75 -49.26 -119.18
C ILE A 130 27.23 -49.65 -119.30
N SER A 131 28.16 -48.92 -118.65
CA SER A 131 29.59 -49.22 -118.66
C SER A 131 30.26 -48.97 -117.29
N GLU A 132 31.51 -49.44 -117.16
CA GLU A 132 32.39 -49.17 -116.01
C GLU A 132 32.64 -47.67 -115.83
N GLU A 133 32.92 -46.96 -116.92
CA GLU A 133 33.18 -45.52 -116.90
C GLU A 133 31.93 -44.76 -116.43
N GLU A 134 30.75 -45.10 -116.93
CA GLU A 134 29.50 -44.48 -116.48
C GLU A 134 29.28 -44.73 -114.99
N TYR A 135 29.48 -45.97 -114.51
CA TYR A 135 29.33 -46.28 -113.09
C TYR A 135 30.24 -45.39 -112.22
N HIS A 136 31.51 -45.24 -112.58
CA HIS A 136 32.44 -44.45 -111.77
C HIS A 136 32.15 -42.95 -111.83
N VAL A 137 31.79 -42.41 -113.00
CA VAL A 137 31.38 -41.01 -113.14
C VAL A 137 30.13 -40.74 -112.29
N GLU A 138 29.13 -41.60 -112.38
CA GLU A 138 27.87 -41.40 -111.66
C GLU A 138 27.99 -41.69 -110.16
N ARG A 139 28.90 -42.59 -109.76
CA ARG A 139 29.30 -42.75 -108.35
C ARG A 139 29.87 -41.46 -107.78
N ASP A 140 30.79 -40.84 -108.51
CA ASP A 140 31.45 -39.62 -108.04
C ASP A 140 30.47 -38.43 -108.02
N ASN A 141 29.55 -38.36 -109.01
CA ASN A 141 28.43 -37.42 -109.01
C ASN A 141 27.50 -37.63 -107.82
N PHE A 142 27.11 -38.87 -107.54
CA PHE A 142 26.25 -39.24 -106.40
C PHE A 142 26.88 -38.80 -105.08
N PHE A 143 28.12 -39.19 -104.80
CA PHE A 143 28.78 -38.80 -103.54
C PHE A 143 29.02 -37.30 -103.45
N THR A 144 29.30 -36.63 -104.57
CA THR A 144 29.39 -35.16 -104.62
C THR A 144 28.05 -34.51 -104.29
N ASN A 145 26.95 -35.01 -104.84
CA ASN A 145 25.61 -34.51 -104.55
C ASN A 145 25.25 -34.71 -103.07
N VAL A 146 25.44 -35.92 -102.53
CA VAL A 146 25.20 -36.22 -101.10
C VAL A 146 26.02 -35.31 -100.19
N LYS A 147 27.30 -35.10 -100.51
CA LYS A 147 28.17 -34.17 -99.77
C LYS A 147 27.65 -32.73 -99.83
N ASN A 148 27.27 -32.26 -101.01
CA ASN A 148 26.77 -30.90 -101.20
C ASN A 148 25.44 -30.67 -100.46
N GLU A 149 24.52 -31.63 -100.51
CA GLU A 149 23.26 -31.58 -99.76
C GLU A 149 23.49 -31.54 -98.25
N LEU A 150 24.40 -32.39 -97.74
CA LEU A 150 24.74 -32.42 -96.32
C LEU A 150 25.38 -31.09 -95.88
N GLN A 151 26.29 -30.55 -96.67
CA GLN A 151 26.89 -29.25 -96.40
C GLN A 151 25.87 -28.10 -96.48
N ALA A 152 24.94 -28.13 -97.44
CA ALA A 152 23.88 -27.15 -97.53
C ALA A 152 22.94 -27.21 -96.32
N LYS A 153 22.58 -28.42 -95.87
CA LYS A 153 21.79 -28.62 -94.65
C LYS A 153 22.53 -28.11 -93.41
N HIS A 154 23.81 -28.41 -93.28
CA HIS A 154 24.64 -27.92 -92.18
C HIS A 154 24.70 -26.39 -92.15
N ARG A 155 24.95 -25.74 -93.30
CA ARG A 155 24.94 -24.27 -93.40
C ARG A 155 23.60 -23.66 -92.99
N ARG A 156 22.48 -24.22 -93.44
CA ARG A 156 21.14 -23.75 -93.03
C ARG A 156 20.94 -23.84 -91.52
N ASN A 157 21.32 -24.97 -90.92
CA ASN A 157 21.20 -25.17 -89.47
C ASN A 157 22.08 -24.21 -88.68
N VAL A 158 23.32 -23.96 -89.13
CA VAL A 158 24.22 -23.00 -88.50
C VAL A 158 23.63 -21.60 -88.56
N SER A 159 23.17 -21.14 -89.72
CA SER A 159 22.55 -19.82 -89.85
C SER A 159 21.26 -19.67 -89.01
N GLU A 160 20.45 -20.73 -88.89
CA GLU A 160 19.27 -20.71 -88.01
C GLU A 160 19.67 -20.58 -86.52
N LEU A 161 20.68 -21.33 -86.10
CA LEU A 161 21.17 -21.27 -84.71
C LEU A 161 21.83 -19.92 -84.42
N GLU A 162 22.63 -19.38 -85.33
CA GLU A 162 23.24 -18.04 -85.20
C GLU A 162 22.16 -16.95 -85.05
N SER A 163 21.09 -17.02 -85.85
CA SER A 163 19.96 -16.09 -85.73
C SER A 163 19.24 -16.20 -84.38
N LYS A 164 19.05 -17.42 -83.87
CA LYS A 164 18.48 -17.64 -82.53
C LYS A 164 19.38 -17.11 -81.42
N VAL A 165 20.69 -17.33 -81.52
CA VAL A 165 21.68 -16.82 -80.56
C VAL A 165 21.64 -15.29 -80.52
N GLN A 166 21.70 -14.62 -81.68
CA GLN A 166 21.62 -13.15 -81.76
C GLN A 166 20.33 -12.61 -81.14
N THR A 167 19.20 -13.29 -81.35
CA THR A 167 17.91 -12.90 -80.75
C THR A 167 17.95 -13.02 -79.23
N LEU A 168 18.50 -14.12 -78.71
CA LEU A 168 18.63 -14.34 -77.27
C LEU A 168 19.62 -13.37 -76.61
N GLU A 169 20.73 -13.05 -77.27
CA GLU A 169 21.69 -12.05 -76.79
C GLU A 169 21.04 -10.66 -76.67
N PHE A 170 20.27 -10.25 -77.67
CA PHE A 170 19.53 -8.99 -77.62
C PHE A 170 18.49 -8.97 -76.50
N GLN A 171 17.76 -10.07 -76.31
CA GLN A 171 16.81 -10.21 -75.20
C GLN A 171 17.50 -10.15 -73.83
N SER A 172 18.66 -10.79 -73.69
CA SER A 172 19.46 -10.77 -72.46
C SER A 172 19.91 -9.35 -72.11
N GLN A 173 20.46 -8.61 -73.09
CA GLN A 173 20.89 -7.22 -72.89
C GLN A 173 19.73 -6.29 -72.49
N ASN A 174 18.54 -6.48 -73.08
CA ASN A 174 17.36 -5.72 -72.69
C ASN A 174 16.92 -6.03 -71.25
N ALA A 175 16.92 -7.31 -70.86
CA ALA A 175 16.58 -7.71 -69.50
C ALA A 175 17.58 -7.16 -68.47
N GLU A 176 18.88 -7.17 -68.79
CA GLU A 176 19.92 -6.56 -67.95
C GLU A 176 19.71 -5.05 -67.77
N SER A 177 19.36 -4.34 -68.84
CA SER A 177 19.03 -2.91 -68.79
C SER A 177 17.80 -2.62 -67.90
N GLU A 178 16.77 -3.45 -68.00
CA GLU A 178 15.55 -3.33 -67.20
C GLU A 178 15.82 -3.60 -65.72
N ILE A 179 16.60 -4.65 -65.41
CA ILE A 179 17.03 -4.95 -64.04
C ILE A 179 17.82 -3.77 -63.45
N SER A 180 18.71 -3.15 -64.21
CA SER A 180 19.47 -1.98 -63.75
C SER A 180 18.54 -0.83 -63.38
N LYS A 181 17.55 -0.52 -64.22
CA LYS A 181 16.56 0.54 -63.95
C LYS A 181 15.70 0.24 -62.73
N LEU A 182 15.26 -1.01 -62.55
CA LEU A 182 14.47 -1.42 -61.39
C LEU A 182 15.28 -1.33 -60.09
N ASN A 183 16.57 -1.66 -60.13
CA ASN A 183 17.45 -1.51 -58.98
C ASN A 183 17.64 -0.03 -58.59
N GLU A 184 17.84 0.86 -59.56
CA GLU A 184 17.92 2.30 -59.31
C GLU A 184 16.63 2.86 -58.67
N LEU A 185 15.47 2.44 -59.18
CA LEU A 185 14.16 2.82 -58.60
C LEU A 185 13.96 2.27 -57.19
N LEU A 186 14.39 1.03 -56.95
CA LEU A 186 14.32 0.41 -55.63
C LEU A 186 15.17 1.18 -54.61
N ASP A 187 16.39 1.56 -54.97
CA ASP A 187 17.28 2.30 -54.08
C ASP A 187 16.78 3.73 -53.83
N ALA A 188 16.24 4.40 -54.86
CA ALA A 188 15.58 5.69 -54.69
C ALA A 188 14.38 5.62 -53.74
N THR A 189 13.56 4.56 -53.86
CA THR A 189 12.38 4.34 -53.01
C THR A 189 12.78 4.05 -51.57
N LYS A 190 13.81 3.22 -51.34
CA LYS A 190 14.35 2.97 -49.99
C LYS A 190 14.84 4.25 -49.32
N LEU A 191 15.53 5.11 -50.08
CA LEU A 191 16.01 6.39 -49.57
C LEU A 191 14.85 7.32 -49.19
N ALA A 192 13.82 7.41 -50.04
CA ALA A 192 12.62 8.20 -49.78
C ALA A 192 11.88 7.74 -48.51
N HIS A 193 11.63 6.42 -48.37
CA HIS A 193 10.99 5.88 -47.16
C HIS A 193 11.84 6.12 -45.90
N LYS A 194 13.16 6.01 -45.99
CA LYS A 194 14.04 6.30 -44.84
C LYS A 194 13.90 7.76 -44.39
N GLN A 195 13.80 8.69 -45.34
CA GLN A 195 13.60 10.10 -45.03
C GLN A 195 12.22 10.35 -44.41
N GLU A 196 11.16 9.75 -44.97
CA GLU A 196 9.80 9.87 -44.45
C GLU A 196 9.68 9.36 -43.00
N ILE A 197 10.32 8.23 -42.68
CA ILE A 197 10.35 7.71 -41.30
C ILE A 197 11.02 8.71 -40.35
N GLN A 198 12.16 9.30 -40.75
CA GLN A 198 12.85 10.30 -39.93
C GLN A 198 12.00 11.56 -39.69
N ASP A 199 11.28 12.02 -40.72
CA ASP A 199 10.39 13.17 -40.61
C ASP A 199 9.20 12.89 -39.69
N LEU A 200 8.60 11.69 -39.78
CA LEU A 200 7.52 11.25 -38.90
C LEU A 200 7.97 11.10 -37.44
N GLU A 201 9.17 10.55 -37.20
CA GLU A 201 9.75 10.45 -35.85
C GLU A 201 9.97 11.84 -35.24
N LYS A 202 10.47 12.79 -36.04
CA LYS A 202 10.63 14.19 -35.62
C LYS A 202 9.29 14.83 -35.29
N GLN A 203 8.27 14.67 -36.14
CA GLN A 203 6.92 15.18 -35.90
C GLN A 203 6.31 14.59 -34.62
N LYS A 204 6.44 13.28 -34.41
CA LYS A 204 5.97 12.59 -33.20
C LYS A 204 6.64 13.16 -31.94
N ALA A 205 7.96 13.36 -31.96
CA ALA A 205 8.68 13.94 -30.84
C ALA A 205 8.24 15.37 -30.52
N THR A 206 8.01 16.19 -31.55
CA THR A 206 7.49 17.56 -31.38
C THR A 206 6.07 17.56 -30.79
N ALA A 207 5.18 16.70 -31.30
CA ALA A 207 3.82 16.58 -30.80
C ALA A 207 3.76 16.11 -29.34
N LEU A 208 4.61 15.14 -28.95
CA LEU A 208 4.72 14.68 -27.57
C LEU A 208 5.11 15.82 -26.64
N LYS A 209 6.17 16.57 -26.99
CA LYS A 209 6.66 17.70 -26.20
C LYS A 209 5.61 18.80 -26.05
N ALA A 210 4.86 19.10 -27.12
CA ALA A 210 3.78 20.08 -27.08
C ALA A 210 2.64 19.63 -26.15
N ASN A 211 2.26 18.35 -26.18
CA ASN A 211 1.25 17.79 -25.28
C ASN A 211 1.72 17.80 -23.81
N GLU A 212 2.97 17.45 -23.55
CA GLU A 212 3.57 17.52 -22.20
C GLU A 212 3.55 18.95 -21.66
N MET A 213 3.90 19.95 -22.49
CA MET A 213 3.82 21.36 -22.11
C MET A 213 2.39 21.81 -21.81
N LEU A 214 1.42 21.47 -22.67
CA LEU A 214 0.00 21.79 -22.43
C LEU A 214 -0.54 21.12 -21.16
N ALA A 215 -0.12 19.89 -20.87
CA ALA A 215 -0.51 19.18 -19.65
C ALA A 215 0.09 19.86 -18.40
N ALA A 216 1.36 20.27 -18.45
CA ALA A 216 2.01 21.00 -17.38
C ALA A 216 1.36 22.38 -17.13
N GLU A 217 1.01 23.09 -18.19
CA GLU A 217 0.31 24.38 -18.12
C GLU A 217 -1.06 24.23 -17.44
N LYS A 218 -1.89 23.28 -17.89
CA LYS A 218 -3.19 22.99 -17.24
C LYS A 218 -3.05 22.62 -15.77
N LEU A 219 -2.04 21.82 -15.42
CA LEU A 219 -1.78 21.45 -14.02
C LEU A 219 -1.41 22.68 -13.18
N SER A 220 -0.59 23.58 -13.75
CA SER A 220 -0.21 24.83 -13.11
C SER A 220 -1.42 25.75 -12.89
N GLU A 221 -2.30 25.88 -13.89
CA GLU A 221 -3.55 26.64 -13.78
C GLU A 221 -4.48 26.06 -12.71
N GLN A 222 -4.68 24.74 -12.68
CA GLN A 222 -5.49 24.08 -11.66
C GLN A 222 -4.93 24.29 -10.25
N LYS A 223 -3.61 24.22 -10.09
CA LYS A 223 -2.95 24.48 -8.81
C LYS A 223 -3.19 25.93 -8.36
N ALA A 224 -3.00 26.90 -9.25
CA ALA A 224 -3.23 28.30 -8.93
C ALA A 224 -4.70 28.59 -8.56
N ALA A 225 -5.65 27.98 -9.28
CA ALA A 225 -7.08 28.09 -8.96
C ALA A 225 -7.41 27.51 -7.58
N LEU A 226 -6.84 26.35 -7.24
CA LEU A 226 -7.04 25.72 -5.94
C LEU A 226 -6.42 26.55 -4.80
N GLU A 227 -5.23 27.10 -5.01
CA GLU A 227 -4.57 28.01 -4.06
C GLU A 227 -5.42 29.27 -3.81
N ALA A 228 -5.98 29.87 -4.87
CA ALA A 228 -6.89 31.01 -4.74
C ALA A 228 -8.15 30.65 -3.95
N GLN A 229 -8.75 29.48 -4.22
CA GLN A 229 -9.92 29.00 -3.48
C GLN A 229 -9.61 28.77 -1.99
N HIS A 230 -8.47 28.14 -1.68
CA HIS A 230 -8.03 27.96 -0.29
C HIS A 230 -7.82 29.31 0.41
N SER A 231 -7.25 30.30 -0.27
CA SER A 231 -7.06 31.63 0.30
C SER A 231 -8.39 32.27 0.72
N ILE A 232 -9.43 32.17 -0.13
CA ILE A 232 -10.77 32.68 0.17
C ILE A 232 -11.36 31.96 1.39
N VAL A 233 -11.25 30.63 1.45
CA VAL A 233 -11.79 29.84 2.57
C VAL A 233 -11.08 30.19 3.90
N ILE A 234 -9.75 30.38 3.87
CA ILE A 234 -8.99 30.82 5.04
C ILE A 234 -9.45 32.20 5.51
N GLU A 235 -9.66 33.13 4.59
CA GLU A 235 -10.17 34.47 4.91
C GLU A 235 -11.57 34.41 5.54
N GLU A 236 -12.47 33.60 5.01
CA GLU A 236 -13.80 33.36 5.60
C GLU A 236 -13.72 32.77 7.02
N ILE A 237 -12.85 31.79 7.24
CA ILE A 237 -12.64 31.18 8.57
C ILE A 237 -12.10 32.24 9.55
N ASN A 238 -11.10 33.01 9.15
CA ASN A 238 -10.53 34.07 9.97
C ASN A 238 -11.59 35.12 10.34
N ASN A 239 -12.44 35.52 9.39
CA ASN A 239 -13.54 36.45 9.65
C ASN A 239 -14.56 35.88 10.64
N LYS A 240 -14.93 34.60 10.52
CA LYS A 240 -15.82 33.93 11.48
C LYS A 240 -15.21 33.87 12.89
N LEU A 241 -13.91 33.59 12.98
CA LEU A 241 -13.19 33.50 14.23
C LEU A 241 -13.06 34.88 14.91
N LEU A 242 -12.79 35.92 14.13
CA LEU A 242 -12.80 37.31 14.60
C LEU A 242 -14.16 37.70 15.18
N LEU A 243 -15.25 37.38 14.46
CA LEU A 243 -16.61 37.65 14.91
C LEU A 243 -16.95 36.88 16.19
N ALA A 244 -16.57 35.60 16.28
CA ALA A 244 -16.78 34.78 17.47
C ALA A 244 -16.01 35.32 18.68
N ASN A 245 -14.75 35.73 18.49
CA ASN A 245 -13.95 36.38 19.53
C ASN A 245 -14.59 37.69 19.99
N HIS A 246 -15.12 38.49 19.08
CA HIS A 246 -15.80 39.73 19.44
C HIS A 246 -17.04 39.47 20.30
N LYS A 247 -17.90 38.52 19.91
CA LYS A 247 -19.07 38.11 20.72
C LYS A 247 -18.67 37.58 22.09
N HIS A 248 -17.61 36.77 22.15
CA HIS A 248 -17.09 36.27 23.43
C HIS A 248 -16.62 37.42 24.32
N GLN A 249 -15.92 38.41 23.76
CA GLN A 249 -15.48 39.59 24.50
C GLN A 249 -16.66 40.41 25.03
N GLU A 250 -17.69 40.64 24.22
CA GLU A 250 -18.92 41.33 24.66
C GLU A 250 -19.60 40.60 25.83
N GLU A 251 -19.63 39.26 25.80
CA GLU A 251 -20.20 38.45 26.88
C GLU A 251 -19.34 38.52 28.15
N VAL A 252 -18.01 38.49 28.02
CA VAL A 252 -17.09 38.72 29.14
C VAL A 252 -17.32 40.10 29.77
N ASP A 253 -17.41 41.16 28.97
CA ASP A 253 -17.63 42.52 29.45
C ASP A 253 -18.99 42.65 30.17
N LYS A 254 -20.03 42.01 29.63
CA LYS A 254 -21.35 41.92 30.27
C LYS A 254 -21.29 41.22 31.63
N LEU A 255 -20.63 40.06 31.70
CA LEU A 255 -20.47 39.31 32.95
C LEU A 255 -19.65 40.10 33.98
N GLN A 256 -18.60 40.79 33.55
CA GLN A 256 -17.82 41.68 34.41
C GLN A 256 -18.69 42.82 34.96
N GLY A 257 -19.53 43.43 34.13
CA GLY A 257 -20.51 44.43 34.56
C GLY A 257 -21.50 43.89 35.61
N GLN A 258 -22.02 42.68 35.41
CA GLN A 258 -22.90 42.01 36.39
C GLN A 258 -22.20 41.75 37.73
N ILE A 259 -20.94 41.28 37.70
CA ILE A 259 -20.14 41.05 38.90
C ILE A 259 -19.92 42.36 39.67
N LEU A 260 -19.63 43.46 38.98
CA LEU A 260 -19.46 44.77 39.61
C LEU A 260 -20.76 45.25 40.26
N SER A 261 -21.89 45.13 39.58
CA SER A 261 -23.21 45.46 40.15
C SER A 261 -23.50 44.65 41.41
N LEU A 262 -23.35 43.32 41.34
CA LEU A 262 -23.55 42.43 42.48
C LEU A 262 -22.63 42.75 43.65
N LYS A 263 -21.38 43.13 43.37
CA LYS A 263 -20.42 43.53 44.41
C LYS A 263 -20.89 44.80 45.14
N GLU A 264 -21.42 45.77 44.39
CA GLU A 264 -21.93 47.02 44.96
C GLU A 264 -23.25 46.78 45.74
N ASP A 265 -24.14 45.93 45.23
CA ASP A 265 -25.36 45.51 45.92
C ASP A 265 -25.03 44.77 47.23
N HIS A 266 -24.10 43.81 47.20
CA HIS A 266 -23.63 43.12 48.40
C HIS A 266 -22.98 44.07 49.40
N LYS A 267 -22.21 45.06 48.94
CA LYS A 267 -21.63 46.07 49.81
C LYS A 267 -22.70 46.91 50.49
N ALA A 268 -23.70 47.38 49.75
CA ALA A 268 -24.84 48.12 50.30
C ALA A 268 -25.61 47.28 51.33
N GLU A 269 -25.81 45.99 51.05
CA GLU A 269 -26.46 45.07 51.98
C GLU A 269 -25.64 44.84 53.27
N ILE A 270 -24.32 44.70 53.15
CA ILE A 270 -23.43 44.63 54.32
C ILE A 270 -23.52 45.92 55.15
N GLU A 271 -23.50 47.09 54.51
CA GLU A 271 -23.64 48.39 55.18
C GLU A 271 -25.00 48.51 55.90
N ARG A 272 -26.09 48.03 55.27
CA ARG A 272 -27.43 47.97 55.88
C ARG A 272 -27.44 47.07 57.12
N ILE A 273 -26.92 45.84 57.01
CA ILE A 273 -26.84 44.88 58.12
C ILE A 273 -25.97 45.44 59.26
N LEU A 274 -24.85 46.10 58.95
CA LEU A 274 -24.01 46.76 59.95
C LEU A 274 -24.77 47.89 60.65
N GLY A 275 -25.53 48.69 59.91
CA GLY A 275 -26.40 49.72 60.48
C GLY A 275 -27.44 49.15 61.44
N GLU A 276 -28.13 48.08 61.05
CA GLU A 276 -29.08 47.36 61.91
C GLU A 276 -28.41 46.80 63.16
N TYR A 277 -27.24 46.18 63.01
CA TYR A 277 -26.46 45.65 64.13
C TYR A 277 -26.08 46.75 65.12
N VAL A 278 -25.63 47.92 64.64
CA VAL A 278 -25.32 49.08 65.49
C VAL A 278 -26.57 49.57 66.22
N ALA A 279 -27.72 49.64 65.54
CA ALA A 279 -28.99 50.04 66.16
C ALA A 279 -29.43 49.05 67.25
N ILE A 280 -29.37 47.74 66.97
CA ILE A 280 -29.67 46.67 67.93
C ILE A 280 -28.70 46.73 69.11
N SER A 281 -27.41 46.92 68.87
CA SER A 281 -26.39 47.05 69.93
C SER A 281 -26.70 48.23 70.84
N LYS A 282 -27.06 49.39 70.27
CA LYS A 282 -27.43 50.59 71.03
C LYS A 282 -28.73 50.40 71.81
N HIS A 283 -29.73 49.73 71.22
CA HIS A 283 -30.96 49.36 71.92
C HIS A 283 -30.67 48.47 73.13
N ARG A 284 -29.83 47.45 72.96
CA ARG A 284 -29.39 46.55 74.04
C ARG A 284 -28.65 47.29 75.16
N GLU A 285 -27.81 48.26 74.81
CA GLU A 285 -27.11 49.11 75.79
C GLU A 285 -28.08 49.99 76.59
N VAL A 286 -29.11 50.53 75.93
CA VAL A 286 -30.21 51.25 76.59
C VAL A 286 -31.01 50.32 77.51
N GLU A 287 -31.41 49.13 77.05
CA GLU A 287 -32.11 48.14 77.89
C GLU A 287 -31.30 47.75 79.12
N LEU A 288 -30.00 47.51 78.97
CA LEU A 288 -29.10 47.23 80.10
C LEU A 288 -29.07 48.39 81.10
N SER A 289 -29.04 49.63 80.60
CA SER A 289 -29.07 50.83 81.45
C SER A 289 -30.41 50.98 82.16
N LEU A 290 -31.52 50.69 81.48
CA LEU A 290 -32.88 50.69 82.02
C LEU A 290 -33.07 49.60 83.07
N SER A 291 -32.49 48.42 82.86
CA SER A 291 -32.45 47.32 83.83
C SER A 291 -31.70 47.72 85.10
N LYS A 292 -30.54 48.37 84.98
CA LYS A 292 -29.80 48.89 86.15
C LYS A 292 -30.58 49.94 86.92
N GLU A 293 -31.29 50.83 86.24
CA GLU A 293 -32.11 51.85 86.91
C GLU A 293 -33.34 51.23 87.59
N ARG A 294 -33.94 50.17 87.01
CA ARG A 294 -34.98 49.36 87.67
C ARG A 294 -34.47 48.69 88.94
N GLU A 295 -33.29 48.07 88.90
CA GLU A 295 -32.66 47.48 90.10
C GLU A 295 -32.43 48.54 91.20
N LYS A 296 -31.96 49.73 90.81
CA LYS A 296 -31.75 50.85 91.73
C LYS A 296 -33.06 51.37 92.33
N SER A 297 -34.11 51.51 91.51
CA SER A 297 -35.45 51.90 91.96
C SER A 297 -36.06 50.84 92.90
N GLN A 298 -35.87 49.56 92.61
CA GLN A 298 -36.31 48.46 93.47
C GLN A 298 -35.56 48.43 94.81
N ALA A 299 -34.25 48.73 94.82
CA ALA A 299 -33.48 48.91 96.04
C ALA A 299 -33.99 50.10 96.88
N MET A 300 -34.36 51.21 96.22
CA MET A 300 -34.96 52.38 96.87
C MET A 300 -36.33 52.06 97.48
N LEU A 301 -37.13 51.24 96.80
CA LEU A 301 -38.44 50.77 97.29
C LEU A 301 -38.32 49.90 98.55
N LEU A 302 -37.30 49.02 98.58
CA LEU A 302 -36.96 48.23 99.77
C LEU A 302 -36.47 49.11 100.93
N GLU A 303 -35.74 50.20 100.63
CA GLU A 303 -35.30 51.18 101.64
C GLU A 303 -36.48 51.98 102.21
N VAL A 304 -37.44 52.40 101.35
CA VAL A 304 -38.69 53.03 101.80
C VAL A 304 -39.51 52.09 102.68
N GLN A 305 -39.62 50.80 102.33
CA GLN A 305 -40.27 49.80 103.20
C GLN A 305 -39.56 49.68 104.56
N SER A 306 -38.23 49.61 104.58
CA SER A 306 -37.47 49.59 105.83
C SER A 306 -37.68 50.86 106.68
N LEU A 307 -37.79 52.03 106.06
CA LEU A 307 -38.08 53.28 106.76
C LEU A 307 -39.50 53.31 107.30
N ASN A 308 -40.47 52.78 106.55
CA ASN A 308 -41.85 52.66 106.99
C ASN A 308 -42.00 51.72 108.19
N ASP A 309 -41.31 50.58 108.18
CA ASP A 309 -41.26 49.64 109.31
C ASP A 309 -40.63 50.30 110.55
N ASN A 310 -39.58 51.12 110.37
CA ASN A 310 -38.98 51.90 111.45
C ASN A 310 -39.93 52.99 111.98
N ASN A 311 -40.73 53.62 111.11
CA ASN A 311 -41.73 54.60 111.52
C ASN A 311 -42.84 53.94 112.35
N SER A 312 -43.31 52.74 111.97
CA SER A 312 -44.28 51.99 112.78
C SER A 312 -43.73 51.65 114.18
N LYS A 313 -42.44 51.34 114.30
CA LYS A 313 -41.78 51.11 115.59
C LYS A 313 -41.70 52.39 116.43
N LEU A 314 -41.42 53.53 115.79
CA LEU A 314 -41.46 54.85 116.45
C LEU A 314 -42.87 55.19 116.93
N GLU A 315 -43.89 54.88 116.14
CA GLU A 315 -45.30 55.10 116.47
C GLU A 315 -45.73 54.26 117.67
N ILE A 316 -45.37 52.98 117.72
CA ILE A 316 -45.56 52.10 118.90
C ILE A 316 -44.83 52.66 120.14
N THR A 317 -43.61 53.19 119.95
CA THR A 317 -42.82 53.75 121.06
C THR A 317 -43.46 55.05 121.59
N ASN A 318 -43.95 55.92 120.70
CA ASN A 318 -44.66 57.15 121.03
C ASN A 318 -45.97 56.87 121.77
N GLN A 319 -46.72 55.83 121.34
CA GLN A 319 -47.95 55.41 122.01
C GLN A 319 -47.69 55.02 123.47
N SER A 320 -46.62 54.24 123.75
CA SER A 320 -46.26 53.86 125.13
C SER A 320 -45.81 55.04 126.00
N LEU A 321 -45.19 56.06 125.39
CA LEU A 321 -44.80 57.30 126.07
C LEU A 321 -46.01 58.17 126.38
N THR A 322 -47.00 58.25 125.48
CA THR A 322 -48.27 58.95 125.72
C THR A 322 -49.07 58.30 126.85
N GLU A 323 -49.10 56.96 126.92
CA GLU A 323 -49.75 56.22 128.01
C GLU A 323 -49.05 56.46 129.37
N SER A 324 -47.71 56.53 129.38
CA SER A 324 -46.93 56.87 130.59
C SER A 324 -47.15 58.33 131.05
N LEU A 325 -47.33 59.26 130.12
CA LEU A 325 -47.63 60.67 130.41
C LEU A 325 -49.02 60.86 131.03
N ALA A 326 -50.03 60.13 130.55
CA ALA A 326 -51.38 60.14 131.11
C ALA A 326 -51.42 59.60 132.56
N GLN A 327 -50.60 58.58 132.86
CA GLN A 327 -50.45 58.09 134.24
C GLN A 327 -49.81 59.12 135.17
N TYR A 328 -48.85 59.91 134.68
CA TYR A 328 -48.22 60.99 135.46
C TYR A 328 -49.18 62.17 135.74
N GLU A 329 -50.04 62.54 134.78
CA GLU A 329 -51.06 63.56 134.98
C GLU A 329 -52.13 63.15 136.00
N GLN A 330 -52.53 61.88 136.00
CA GLN A 330 -53.49 61.35 136.98
C GLN A 330 -52.90 61.36 138.41
N LYS A 331 -51.60 61.07 138.55
CA LYS A 331 -50.87 61.14 139.83
C LYS A 331 -50.71 62.57 140.35
N SER A 332 -50.42 63.52 139.45
CA SER A 332 -50.31 64.97 139.76
C SER A 332 -51.63 65.56 140.27
N MET A 333 -52.77 65.19 139.67
CA MET A 333 -54.09 65.63 140.16
C MET A 333 -54.43 65.05 141.54
N SER A 334 -54.01 63.83 141.84
CA SER A 334 -54.20 63.23 143.18
C SER A 334 -53.38 63.96 144.26
N PHE A 335 -52.14 64.38 143.95
CA PHE A 335 -51.32 65.16 144.87
C PHE A 335 -51.87 66.58 145.10
N LYS A 336 -52.49 67.19 144.08
CA LYS A 336 -53.14 68.49 144.21
C LYS A 336 -54.36 68.45 145.15
N ALA A 337 -55.16 67.39 145.07
CA ALA A 337 -56.31 67.18 145.96
C ALA A 337 -55.88 66.94 147.43
N GLN A 338 -54.76 66.22 147.65
CA GLN A 338 -54.20 65.98 148.98
C GLN A 338 -53.61 67.25 149.61
N LEU A 339 -53.05 68.16 148.80
CA LEU A 339 -52.54 69.46 149.26
C LEU A 339 -53.67 70.39 149.72
N GLU A 340 -54.79 70.45 149.01
CA GLU A 340 -55.95 71.26 149.40
C GLU A 340 -56.58 70.77 150.72
N GLU A 341 -56.60 69.46 150.96
CA GLU A 341 -57.08 68.89 152.23
C GLU A 341 -56.15 69.21 153.42
N LEU A 342 -54.84 69.17 153.20
CA LEU A 342 -53.84 69.56 154.21
C LEU A 342 -53.87 71.06 154.50
N GLN A 343 -54.14 71.88 153.50
CA GLN A 343 -54.24 73.34 153.65
C GLN A 343 -55.51 73.77 154.40
N ALA A 344 -56.61 73.00 154.27
CA ALA A 344 -57.83 73.20 155.06
C ALA A 344 -57.64 72.84 156.55
N LYS A 345 -56.86 71.80 156.87
CA LYS A 345 -56.60 71.39 158.25
C LYS A 345 -55.66 72.34 159.00
N ILE A 346 -54.72 73.02 158.31
CA ILE A 346 -53.84 74.03 158.90
C ILE A 346 -54.60 75.31 159.33
N VAL A 347 -55.68 75.67 158.64
CA VAL A 347 -56.54 76.83 159.00
C VAL A 347 -57.33 76.61 160.31
N SER A 348 -57.45 75.37 160.78
CA SER A 348 -58.28 75.01 161.95
C SER A 348 -57.54 74.84 163.29
N GLY A 349 -56.21 74.92 163.32
CA GLY A 349 -55.44 75.11 164.57
C GLY A 349 -55.23 73.89 165.48
N GLU A 350 -55.28 72.64 164.97
CA GLU A 350 -55.31 71.45 165.84
C GLU A 350 -53.97 70.72 166.13
N ILE A 351 -52.80 70.98 165.51
CA ILE A 351 -51.57 70.15 165.78
C ILE A 351 -50.22 70.92 165.66
N SER A 352 -49.27 70.60 166.57
CA SER A 352 -47.88 71.11 166.67
C SER A 352 -46.82 70.06 166.25
N ALA A 353 -45.66 70.56 165.80
CA ALA A 353 -44.55 69.85 165.14
C ALA A 353 -43.81 68.84 166.03
N THR A 354 -43.95 67.52 165.78
CA THR A 354 -42.89 66.53 166.07
C THR A 354 -42.98 65.12 165.44
N ASP A 355 -43.82 64.81 164.43
CA ASP A 355 -43.84 63.47 163.81
C ASP A 355 -43.77 63.47 162.27
N ILE A 356 -42.59 63.77 161.71
CA ILE A 356 -42.31 63.79 160.24
C ILE A 356 -41.33 62.68 159.79
N SER A 357 -40.74 61.87 160.68
CA SER A 357 -39.58 61.04 160.30
C SER A 357 -39.86 59.58 159.90
N ALA A 358 -41.07 59.03 160.08
CA ALA A 358 -41.30 57.60 159.84
C ALA A 358 -41.78 57.25 158.41
N GLN A 359 -42.46 58.17 157.71
CA GLN A 359 -43.05 57.85 156.39
C GLN A 359 -42.09 57.97 155.20
N LYS A 360 -40.97 58.70 155.33
CA LYS A 360 -40.10 59.05 154.20
C LYS A 360 -39.04 58.01 153.84
N ILE A 361 -38.85 56.99 154.69
CA ILE A 361 -37.81 55.96 154.50
C ILE A 361 -38.32 54.77 153.65
N GLN A 362 -39.61 54.44 153.69
CA GLN A 362 -40.16 53.34 152.87
C GLN A 362 -40.32 53.65 151.37
N GLU A 363 -40.39 54.92 150.98
CA GLU A 363 -40.62 55.33 149.58
C GLU A 363 -39.34 55.28 148.71
N ILE A 364 -38.16 55.44 149.32
CA ILE A 364 -36.85 55.43 148.64
C ILE A 364 -36.41 54.00 148.29
N GLU A 365 -36.76 52.99 149.09
CA GLU A 365 -36.38 51.59 148.83
C GLU A 365 -37.16 50.97 147.66
N ALA A 366 -38.39 51.41 147.41
CA ALA A 366 -39.20 50.93 146.29
C ALA A 366 -38.71 51.43 144.92
N GLN A 367 -38.13 52.65 144.85
CA GLN A 367 -37.67 53.25 143.59
C GLN A 367 -36.34 52.66 143.06
N ASN A 368 -35.54 51.99 143.88
CA ASN A 368 -34.23 51.45 143.49
C ASN A 368 -34.32 50.09 142.76
N ALA A 369 -35.44 49.37 142.91
CA ALA A 369 -35.65 48.06 142.27
C ALA A 369 -36.01 48.17 140.76
N GLU A 370 -36.70 49.25 140.33
CA GLU A 370 -37.06 49.48 138.92
C GLU A 370 -35.86 49.83 138.03
N LEU A 371 -34.82 50.48 138.58
CA LEU A 371 -33.64 50.90 137.82
C LEU A 371 -32.75 49.72 137.39
N ILE A 372 -32.76 48.61 138.14
CA ILE A 372 -31.95 47.41 137.86
C ILE A 372 -32.54 46.60 136.69
N ALA A 373 -33.87 46.55 136.55
CA ALA A 373 -34.54 45.84 135.46
C ALA A 373 -34.32 46.51 134.09
N MET A 374 -34.20 47.84 134.04
CA MET A 374 -34.02 48.59 132.78
C MET A 374 -32.63 48.40 132.16
N LYS A 375 -31.59 48.16 132.98
CA LYS A 375 -30.21 47.98 132.50
C LYS A 375 -29.98 46.66 131.76
N ALA A 376 -30.66 45.58 132.18
CA ALA A 376 -30.53 44.26 131.54
C ALA A 376 -31.08 44.22 130.10
N THR A 377 -32.09 45.03 129.79
CA THR A 377 -32.70 45.11 128.45
C THR A 377 -31.82 45.85 127.44
N TYR A 378 -30.94 46.75 127.90
CA TYR A 378 -30.03 47.51 127.05
C TYR A 378 -28.85 46.65 126.58
N ASP A 379 -28.28 45.82 127.47
CA ASP A 379 -27.13 44.97 127.14
C ASP A 379 -27.44 43.87 126.10
N ALA A 380 -28.67 43.33 126.09
CA ALA A 380 -29.09 42.34 125.09
C ALA A 380 -29.14 42.90 123.65
N LYS A 381 -29.38 44.21 123.51
CA LYS A 381 -29.54 44.87 122.20
C LYS A 381 -28.20 45.23 121.55
N VAL A 382 -27.15 45.41 122.36
CA VAL A 382 -25.78 45.65 121.89
C VAL A 382 -25.17 44.37 121.29
N ASP A 383 -25.51 43.20 121.84
CA ASP A 383 -24.97 41.91 121.41
C ASP A 383 -25.52 41.45 120.03
N GLU A 384 -26.77 41.83 119.72
CA GLU A 384 -27.42 41.55 118.43
C GLU A 384 -26.79 42.35 117.26
N LEU A 385 -26.43 43.61 117.50
CA LEU A 385 -25.76 44.47 116.51
C LEU A 385 -24.31 44.03 116.22
N SER A 386 -23.61 43.47 117.21
CA SER A 386 -22.25 42.94 117.05
C SER A 386 -22.20 41.75 116.08
N LYS A 387 -23.14 40.79 116.21
CA LYS A 387 -23.23 39.61 115.33
C LYS A 387 -23.56 39.96 113.88
N ALA A 388 -24.39 40.99 113.64
CA ALA A 388 -24.72 41.45 112.28
C ALA A 388 -23.52 42.06 111.55
N ASN A 389 -22.61 42.72 112.28
CA ASN A 389 -21.42 43.35 111.71
C ASN A 389 -20.35 42.31 111.32
N GLU A 390 -20.24 41.22 112.08
CA GLU A 390 -19.30 40.13 111.81
C GLU A 390 -19.67 39.33 110.53
N GLN A 391 -20.96 39.17 110.22
CA GLN A 391 -21.42 38.56 108.98
C GLN A 391 -21.10 39.42 107.74
N LYS A 392 -21.19 40.76 107.85
CA LYS A 392 -20.80 41.69 106.77
C LYS A 392 -19.30 41.61 106.47
N ALA A 393 -18.46 41.51 107.50
CA ALA A 393 -17.01 41.37 107.34
C ALA A 393 -16.62 40.07 106.61
N LYS A 394 -17.29 38.94 106.90
CA LYS A 394 -17.05 37.66 106.19
C LYS A 394 -17.42 37.73 104.71
N LYS A 395 -18.50 38.45 104.35
CA LYS A 395 -18.96 38.60 102.95
C LYS A 395 -17.98 39.45 102.12
N ILE A 396 -17.42 40.51 102.70
CA ILE A 396 -16.36 41.33 102.09
C ILE A 396 -15.11 40.48 101.81
N GLY A 397 -14.65 39.67 102.78
CA GLY A 397 -13.48 38.79 102.59
C GLY A 397 -13.65 37.80 101.43
N SER A 398 -14.86 37.26 101.22
CA SER A 398 -15.13 36.33 100.11
C SER A 398 -15.02 36.98 98.72
N LEU A 399 -15.43 38.26 98.61
CA LEU A 399 -15.37 39.03 97.36
C LEU A 399 -13.93 39.44 97.03
N THR A 400 -13.14 39.84 98.03
CA THR A 400 -11.72 40.16 97.87
C THR A 400 -10.90 38.96 97.37
N ALA A 401 -11.23 37.73 97.84
CA ALA A 401 -10.58 36.51 97.37
C ALA A 401 -10.90 36.17 95.90
N LYS A 402 -12.15 36.40 95.45
CA LYS A 402 -12.55 36.21 94.04
C LYS A 402 -11.85 37.20 93.10
N ILE A 403 -11.74 38.47 93.50
CA ILE A 403 -11.01 39.50 92.74
C ILE A 403 -9.52 39.10 92.57
N LYS A 404 -8.89 38.55 93.62
CA LYS A 404 -7.50 38.06 93.56
C LYS A 404 -7.33 36.88 92.59
N LYS A 405 -8.30 35.96 92.52
CA LYS A 405 -8.32 34.87 91.52
C LYS A 405 -8.42 35.38 90.08
N TYR A 406 -9.32 36.34 89.81
CA TYR A 406 -9.48 36.89 88.45
C TYR A 406 -8.25 37.69 87.99
N LYS A 407 -7.59 38.43 88.87
CA LYS A 407 -6.30 39.09 88.56
C LYS A 407 -5.20 38.09 88.16
N LYS A 408 -5.16 36.89 88.78
CA LYS A 408 -4.17 35.85 88.46
C LYS A 408 -4.46 35.19 87.10
N ALA A 409 -5.72 34.95 86.77
CA ALA A 409 -6.14 34.41 85.47
C ALA A 409 -5.82 35.36 84.31
N ILE A 410 -6.08 36.66 84.45
CA ILE A 410 -5.75 37.67 83.43
C ILE A 410 -4.24 37.73 83.17
N LYS A 411 -3.41 37.59 84.21
CA LYS A 411 -1.94 37.52 84.05
C LYS A 411 -1.52 36.27 83.26
N MET A 412 -2.12 35.11 83.54
CA MET A 412 -1.86 33.86 82.83
C MET A 412 -2.22 33.93 81.34
N TYR A 413 -3.39 34.49 81.00
CA TYR A 413 -3.81 34.65 79.60
C TYR A 413 -2.91 35.62 78.82
N ARG A 414 -2.39 36.68 79.45
CA ARG A 414 -1.38 37.56 78.83
C ARG A 414 -0.05 36.83 78.55
N THR A 415 0.38 35.93 79.44
CA THR A 415 1.61 35.15 79.24
C THR A 415 1.45 34.11 78.13
N MET A 416 0.32 33.39 78.08
CA MET A 416 0.03 32.43 76.99
C MET A 416 -0.04 33.08 75.61
N LEU A 417 -0.59 34.29 75.49
CA LEU A 417 -0.67 35.04 74.22
C LEU A 417 0.74 35.39 73.68
N ILE A 418 1.68 35.70 74.57
CA ILE A 418 3.08 36.02 74.22
C ILE A 418 3.86 34.75 73.82
N GLU A 419 3.60 33.61 74.47
CA GLU A 419 4.21 32.32 74.12
C GLU A 419 3.68 31.75 72.78
N THR A 420 2.40 31.92 72.46
CA THR A 420 1.84 31.52 71.15
C THR A 420 2.36 32.38 70.00
N GLN A 421 2.60 33.69 70.22
CA GLN A 421 3.25 34.55 69.22
C GLN A 421 4.73 34.19 68.98
N LYS A 422 5.47 33.77 70.02
CA LYS A 422 6.86 33.29 69.86
C LYS A 422 6.94 31.91 69.17
N SER A 423 6.01 31.00 69.47
CA SER A 423 5.96 29.66 68.87
C SER A 423 5.69 29.68 67.35
N ASN A 424 4.88 30.63 66.86
CA ASN A 424 4.56 30.74 65.44
C ASN A 424 5.75 31.25 64.60
N THR A 425 6.61 32.08 65.19
CA THR A 425 7.85 32.56 64.56
C THR A 425 8.94 31.48 64.55
N VAL A 426 9.03 30.66 65.62
CA VAL A 426 9.95 29.52 65.67
C VAL A 426 9.54 28.44 64.67
N PHE A 427 8.24 28.13 64.53
CA PHE A 427 7.75 27.14 63.56
C PHE A 427 8.13 27.50 62.11
N LYS A 428 7.98 28.78 61.72
CA LYS A 428 8.39 29.26 60.38
C LYS A 428 9.90 29.17 60.14
N LEU A 429 10.75 29.35 61.16
CA LEU A 429 12.20 29.19 61.03
C LEU A 429 12.64 27.72 60.97
N THR A 430 12.02 26.82 61.73
CA THR A 430 12.36 25.38 61.70
C THR A 430 11.96 24.70 60.39
N THR A 431 10.85 25.09 59.75
CA THR A 431 10.45 24.52 58.45
C THR A 431 11.39 24.95 57.32
N ALA A 432 11.94 26.17 57.38
CA ALA A 432 12.96 26.64 56.44
C ALA A 432 14.32 25.92 56.63
N ALA A 433 14.70 25.60 57.87
CA ALA A 433 15.92 24.84 58.18
C ALA A 433 15.82 23.33 57.81
N PHE A 434 14.62 22.75 57.87
CA PHE A 434 14.41 21.34 57.49
C PHE A 434 14.51 21.12 55.97
N LEU A 435 14.04 22.09 55.18
CA LEU A 435 14.13 22.06 53.72
C LEU A 435 15.59 22.20 53.23
N THR A 436 16.40 23.05 53.86
CA THR A 436 17.83 23.20 53.50
C THR A 436 18.66 21.99 53.94
N SER A 437 18.36 21.37 55.08
CA SER A 437 19.05 20.14 55.53
C SER A 437 18.70 18.91 54.68
N SER A 438 17.46 18.84 54.17
CA SER A 438 17.01 17.77 53.27
C SER A 438 17.68 17.86 51.88
N VAL A 439 17.91 19.07 51.36
CA VAL A 439 18.67 19.26 50.10
C VAL A 439 20.14 18.86 50.27
N VAL A 440 20.75 19.16 51.42
CA VAL A 440 22.13 18.75 51.72
C VAL A 440 22.25 17.22 51.84
N LEU A 441 21.26 16.54 52.41
CA LEU A 441 21.23 15.07 52.49
C LEU A 441 21.03 14.38 51.12
N ILE A 442 20.24 14.99 50.21
CA ILE A 442 20.10 14.49 48.83
C ILE A 442 21.42 14.64 48.06
N ILE A 443 22.14 15.75 48.24
CA ILE A 443 23.47 15.95 47.65
C ILE A 443 24.49 14.93 48.21
N LEU A 444 24.44 14.65 49.52
CA LEU A 444 25.31 13.65 50.16
C LEU A 444 24.97 12.19 49.79
N GLN A 445 23.72 11.87 49.47
CA GLN A 445 23.33 10.57 48.91
C GLN A 445 23.71 10.42 47.43
N GLY A 446 23.68 11.51 46.64
CA GLY A 446 24.21 11.54 45.28
C GLY A 446 25.73 11.32 45.22
N VAL A 447 26.49 11.90 46.16
CA VAL A 447 27.95 11.70 46.28
C VAL A 447 28.29 10.29 46.79
N LYS A 448 27.44 9.65 47.60
CA LYS A 448 27.63 8.25 48.01
C LYS A 448 27.37 7.23 46.89
N LEU A 449 26.49 7.51 45.94
CA LEU A 449 26.27 6.67 44.76
C LEU A 449 27.45 6.73 43.77
N LEU A 450 28.19 7.84 43.73
CA LEU A 450 29.45 7.98 42.98
C LEU A 450 30.66 7.30 43.66
N ALA A 451 30.52 6.86 44.92
CA ALA A 451 31.59 6.20 45.67
C ALA A 451 31.40 4.66 45.82
N TYR A 452 30.27 4.11 45.37
CA TYR A 452 29.98 2.67 45.42
C TYR A 452 29.53 2.05 44.08
N GLY A 453 29.62 2.81 42.99
CA GLY A 453 29.63 2.28 41.63
C GLY A 453 30.96 2.65 40.98
N GLY A 454 31.78 1.64 40.69
CA GLY A 454 32.90 1.78 39.75
C GLY A 454 32.41 1.95 38.31
#